data_AF-A0A2H0SHR0-F1
#
_entry.id   AF-A0A2H0SHR0-F1
#
_cell.length_a   1.000
_cell.length_b   1.000
_cell.length_c   1.000
_cell.angle_alpha   90.00
_cell.angle_beta   90.00
_cell.angle_gamma   90.00
#
_symmetry.space_group_name_H-M   'P 1'
#
loop_
_entity.id
_entity.type
_entity.pdbx_description
1 polymer ?
#
loop_
_entity_poly.entity_id
_entity_poly.type
_entity_poly.pdbx_seq_one_letter_code
_entity_poly.pdbx_strand_id
1 'polypeptide(L)'
;MAHLKIREIECKSAIGKCGFPGGGFAINPYIGCQHACVYCYARFIKRFTNHSEPWGSFVDARINIAEVLKKQMKSQKYKGRQIYIGTVTDPYQPLKAKYKLTRKILEVLKDYDNPVSILTKSSLIFRDLDLL
;
A
#
# COMPACT_ATOMS: atom_id res chain seq x y z
N MET A 1 -15.60 13.31 17.36
CA MET A 1 -14.88 12.89 16.13
C MET A 1 -13.80 11.91 16.55
N ALA A 2 -13.76 10.70 15.96
CA ALA A 2 -12.78 9.70 16.37
C ALA A 2 -11.37 10.18 16.03
N HIS A 3 -10.47 10.24 17.03
CA HIS A 3 -9.06 10.56 16.80
C HIS A 3 -8.44 9.50 15.87
N LEU A 4 -7.88 9.94 14.75
CA LEU A 4 -7.15 9.08 13.83
C LEU A 4 -5.87 8.59 14.51
N LYS A 5 -5.76 7.27 14.72
CA LYS A 5 -4.58 6.66 15.33
C LYS A 5 -3.57 6.28 14.27
N ILE A 6 -2.39 6.89 14.29
CA ILE A 6 -1.31 6.60 13.34
C ILE A 6 -0.20 5.85 14.07
N ARG A 7 0.26 4.74 13.51
CA ARG A 7 1.44 4.00 14.00
C ARG A 7 2.45 3.84 12.87
N GLU A 8 3.72 3.84 13.24
CA GLU A 8 4.79 3.42 12.35
C GLU A 8 5.10 1.95 12.67
N ILE A 9 5.11 1.10 11.64
CA ILE A 9 5.36 -0.33 11.78
C ILE A 9 6.41 -0.79 10.77
N GLU A 10 7.08 -1.88 11.12
CA GLU A 10 7.92 -2.62 10.19
C GLU A 10 7.15 -3.81 9.61
N CYS A 11 7.37 -4.09 8.33
CA CYS A 11 6.82 -5.25 7.66
C CYS A 11 7.93 -6.28 7.36
N LYS A 12 7.57 -7.57 7.42
CA LYS A 12 8.45 -8.67 7.00
C LYS A 12 8.38 -8.93 5.49
N SER A 13 7.28 -8.52 4.86
CA SER A 13 7.03 -8.66 3.42
C SER A 13 6.33 -7.41 2.90
N ALA A 14 6.84 -6.85 1.80
CA ALA A 14 6.21 -5.76 1.07
C ALA A 14 5.18 -6.30 0.05
N ILE A 15 5.47 -7.47 -0.52
CA ILE A 15 4.68 -8.10 -1.59
C ILE A 15 3.77 -9.19 -1.02
N GLY A 16 2.47 -9.11 -1.33
CA GLY A 16 1.47 -10.16 -1.08
C GLY A 16 0.91 -10.73 -2.39
N LYS A 17 0.25 -11.90 -2.35
CA LYS A 17 -0.51 -12.40 -3.51
C LYS A 17 -1.73 -11.51 -3.75
N CYS A 18 -2.01 -11.19 -5.01
CA CYS A 18 -3.27 -10.52 -5.38
C CYS A 18 -4.35 -11.56 -5.65
N GLY A 19 -5.57 -11.31 -5.16
CA GLY A 19 -6.73 -12.19 -5.38
C GLY A 19 -7.55 -11.86 -6.63
N PHE A 20 -7.05 -11.00 -7.52
CA PHE A 20 -7.76 -10.67 -8.76
C PHE A 20 -7.73 -11.84 -9.75
N PRO A 21 -8.75 -11.97 -10.63
CA PRO A 21 -8.83 -13.08 -11.60
C PRO A 21 -7.61 -13.24 -12.52
N GLY A 22 -6.87 -12.15 -12.79
CA GLY A 22 -5.60 -12.17 -13.55
C GLY A 22 -4.35 -12.50 -12.72
N GLY A 23 -4.51 -12.79 -11.44
CA GLY A 23 -3.40 -13.04 -10.52
C GLY A 23 -2.49 -11.83 -10.32
N GLY A 24 -1.21 -12.09 -10.05
CA GLY A 24 -0.20 -11.06 -9.77
C GLY A 24 -0.01 -10.82 -8.29
N PHE A 25 0.59 -9.68 -7.97
CA PHE A 25 0.99 -9.34 -6.61
C PHE A 25 0.43 -8.00 -6.17
N ALA A 26 0.28 -7.84 -4.87
CA ALA A 26 -0.25 -6.63 -4.25
C ALA A 26 0.78 -6.03 -3.30
N ILE A 27 0.93 -4.72 -3.36
CA ILE A 27 1.71 -3.92 -2.40
C ILE A 27 0.76 -2.93 -1.75
N ASN A 28 0.71 -2.94 -0.42
CA ASN A 28 -0.10 -2.02 0.35
C ASN A 28 0.83 -1.27 1.34
N PRO A 29 1.05 0.03 1.15
CA PRO A 29 1.94 0.81 2.01
C PRO A 29 1.43 0.98 3.44
N TYR A 30 0.12 0.81 3.62
CA TYR A 30 -0.59 1.06 4.87
C TYR A 30 -1.47 -0.12 5.27
N ILE A 31 -1.68 -0.28 6.59
CA ILE A 31 -2.78 -1.07 7.16
C ILE A 31 -3.80 -0.07 7.71
N GLY A 32 -5.08 -0.24 7.38
CA GLY A 32 -6.09 0.79 7.65
C GLY A 32 -6.10 1.88 6.57
N CYS A 33 -7.24 2.58 6.48
CA CYS A 33 -7.45 3.60 5.46
C CYS A 33 -8.34 4.73 5.98
N GLN A 34 -7.80 5.94 6.06
CA GLN A 34 -8.51 7.11 6.57
C GLN A 34 -9.64 7.64 5.68
N HIS A 35 -9.79 7.12 4.45
CA HIS A 35 -10.95 7.44 3.62
C HIS A 35 -12.26 6.95 4.25
N ALA A 36 -12.21 5.96 5.14
CA ALA A 36 -13.36 5.48 5.92
C ALA A 36 -14.63 5.20 5.07
N CYS A 37 -14.47 4.74 3.81
CA CYS A 37 -15.61 4.59 2.92
C CYS A 37 -16.63 3.61 3.50
N VAL A 38 -17.90 4.00 3.54
CA VAL A 38 -19.00 3.17 4.08
C VAL A 38 -19.14 1.82 3.38
N TYR A 39 -18.78 1.77 2.09
CA TYR A 39 -18.81 0.58 1.23
C TYR A 39 -17.46 -0.14 1.14
N CYS A 40 -16.49 0.16 2.01
CA CYS A 40 -15.14 -0.39 1.90
C CYS A 40 -15.13 -1.91 2.15
N TYR A 41 -14.91 -2.69 1.08
CA TYR A 41 -14.78 -4.14 1.19
C TYR A 41 -13.60 -4.52 2.11
N ALA A 42 -12.49 -3.78 2.05
CA ALA A 42 -11.27 -4.07 2.81
C ALA A 42 -11.42 -3.95 4.34
N ARG A 43 -12.58 -3.52 4.85
CA ARG A 43 -12.90 -3.54 6.28
C ARG A 43 -12.69 -4.92 6.92
N PHE A 44 -12.86 -6.00 6.15
CA PHE A 44 -12.59 -7.36 6.65
C PHE A 44 -11.13 -7.55 7.11
N ILE A 45 -10.17 -6.79 6.56
CA ILE A 45 -8.75 -6.90 6.92
C ILE A 45 -8.52 -6.61 8.39
N LYS A 46 -9.37 -5.79 9.03
CA LYS A 46 -9.29 -5.49 10.46
C LYS A 46 -9.22 -6.76 11.33
N ARG A 47 -9.88 -7.87 10.94
CA ARG A 47 -9.84 -9.15 11.69
C ARG A 47 -8.45 -9.79 11.78
N PHE A 48 -7.52 -9.37 10.91
CA PHE A 48 -6.14 -9.83 10.87
C PHE A 48 -5.17 -8.81 11.48
N THR A 49 -5.70 -7.83 12.21
CA THR A 49 -4.94 -6.77 12.85
C THR A 49 -5.30 -6.69 14.32
N ASN A 50 -4.42 -6.13 15.14
CA ASN A 50 -4.66 -5.95 16.57
C ASN A 50 -5.33 -4.59 16.88
N HIS A 51 -6.19 -4.10 15.97
CA HIS A 51 -6.91 -2.84 16.14
C HIS A 51 -8.30 -3.08 16.73
N SER A 52 -8.60 -2.41 17.84
CA SER A 52 -9.95 -2.31 18.38
C SER A 52 -10.73 -1.16 17.71
N GLU A 53 -10.03 -0.17 17.19
CA GLU A 53 -10.58 1.05 16.60
C GLU A 53 -11.45 0.76 15.36
N PRO A 54 -12.52 1.53 15.10
CA PRO A 54 -13.33 1.34 13.90
C PRO A 54 -12.50 1.53 12.61
N TRP A 55 -12.90 0.85 11.54
CA TRP A 55 -12.26 1.04 10.23
C TRP A 55 -12.42 2.50 9.80
N GLY A 56 -11.33 3.12 9.37
CA GLY A 56 -11.30 4.55 9.06
C GLY A 56 -10.64 5.43 10.13
N SER A 57 -10.50 4.93 11.37
CA SER A 57 -9.90 5.70 12.46
C SER A 57 -8.52 5.22 12.89
N PHE A 58 -7.85 4.39 12.07
CA PHE A 58 -6.47 4.00 12.28
C PHE A 58 -5.72 3.84 10.96
N VAL A 59 -4.41 4.09 11.00
CA VAL A 59 -3.48 3.78 9.92
C VAL A 59 -2.12 3.36 10.48
N ASP A 60 -1.65 2.18 10.10
CA ASP A 60 -0.27 1.76 10.33
C ASP A 60 0.55 1.96 9.05
N ALA A 61 1.56 2.83 9.11
CA ALA A 61 2.49 3.12 8.03
C ALA A 61 3.66 2.14 8.05
N ARG A 62 3.85 1.38 6.97
CA ARG A 62 4.97 0.44 6.83
C ARG A 62 6.24 1.18 6.44
N ILE A 63 6.98 1.70 7.43
CA ILE A 63 8.09 2.64 7.20
C ILE A 63 9.27 2.01 6.44
N ASN A 64 9.51 0.72 6.62
CA ASN A 64 10.59 -0.04 5.97
C ASN A 64 10.19 -0.69 4.63
N ILE A 65 8.99 -0.40 4.11
CA ILE A 65 8.42 -1.17 2.99
C ILE A 65 9.28 -1.11 1.72
N ALA A 66 9.91 0.03 1.42
CA ALA A 66 10.75 0.18 0.23
C ALA A 66 12.04 -0.65 0.32
N GLU A 67 12.65 -0.71 1.50
CA GLU A 67 13.84 -1.53 1.74
C GLU A 67 13.54 -3.02 1.61
N VAL A 68 12.42 -3.46 2.20
CA VAL A 68 11.95 -4.84 2.07
C VAL A 68 11.59 -5.16 0.62
N LEU A 69 10.92 -4.25 -0.08
CA LEU A 69 10.56 -4.41 -1.48
C LEU A 69 11.80 -4.58 -2.36
N LYS A 70 12.82 -3.74 -2.19
CA LYS A 70 14.08 -3.82 -2.95
C LYS A 70 14.76 -5.17 -2.79
N LYS A 71 14.72 -5.77 -1.59
CA LYS A 71 15.23 -7.13 -1.36
C LYS A 71 14.37 -8.18 -2.06
N GLN A 72 13.03 -8.06 -1.97
CA GLN A 72 12.11 -9.03 -2.55
C GLN A 72 12.12 -9.04 -4.09
N MET A 73 12.20 -7.87 -4.73
CA MET A 73 12.17 -7.73 -6.19
C MET A 73 13.36 -8.38 -6.90
N LYS A 74 14.45 -8.71 -6.19
CA LYS A 74 15.56 -9.51 -6.73
C LYS A 74 15.16 -10.96 -7.08
N SER A 75 14.06 -11.45 -6.52
CA SER A 75 13.59 -12.82 -6.78
C SER A 75 12.95 -12.94 -8.17
N GLN A 76 13.34 -13.97 -8.94
CA GLN A 76 12.73 -14.30 -10.24
C GLN A 76 11.22 -14.55 -10.16
N LYS A 77 10.71 -14.90 -8.98
CA LYS A 77 9.28 -15.09 -8.71
C LYS A 77 8.42 -13.89 -9.12
N TYR A 78 8.96 -12.68 -9.04
CA TYR A 78 8.22 -11.44 -9.29
C TYR A 78 8.49 -10.86 -10.68
N LYS A 79 9.52 -11.33 -11.40
CA LYS A 79 9.97 -10.73 -12.66
C LYS A 79 8.85 -10.68 -13.71
N GLY A 80 8.58 -9.50 -14.26
CA GLY A 80 7.58 -9.28 -15.32
C GLY A 80 6.13 -9.51 -14.90
N ARG A 81 5.84 -9.75 -13.61
CA ARG A 81 4.48 -10.03 -13.14
C ARG A 81 3.77 -8.75 -12.70
N GLN A 82 2.47 -8.69 -12.95
CA GLN A 82 1.62 -7.58 -12.56
C GLN A 82 1.72 -7.25 -11.07
N ILE A 83 1.93 -5.97 -10.76
CA ILE A 83 1.93 -5.42 -9.41
C ILE A 83 0.77 -4.45 -9.27
N TYR A 84 -0.08 -4.68 -8.28
CA TYR A 84 -1.15 -3.79 -7.88
C TYR A 84 -0.75 -3.04 -6.61
N ILE A 85 -0.83 -1.72 -6.62
CA ILE A 85 -0.60 -0.89 -5.45
C ILE A 85 -1.95 -0.40 -4.92
N GLY A 86 -2.20 -0.63 -3.63
CA GLY A 86 -3.39 -0.11 -2.95
C GLY A 86 -4.65 -0.97 -3.09
N THR A 87 -4.49 -2.28 -3.13
CA THR A 87 -5.64 -3.20 -3.25
C THR A 87 -6.54 -3.14 -2.01
N VAL A 88 -6.01 -3.07 -0.79
CA VAL A 88 -6.83 -3.05 0.43
C VAL A 88 -6.86 -1.69 1.13
N THR A 89 -5.89 -0.84 0.87
CA THR A 89 -5.79 0.49 1.49
C THR A 89 -5.39 1.50 0.43
N ASP A 90 -5.85 2.74 0.58
CA ASP A 90 -5.45 3.77 -0.37
C ASP A 90 -3.95 4.07 -0.19
N PRO A 91 -3.13 4.06 -1.25
CA PRO A 91 -1.70 4.31 -1.17
C PRO A 91 -1.36 5.81 -1.13
N TYR A 92 -2.33 6.68 -1.41
CA TYR A 92 -2.19 8.13 -1.43
C TYR A 92 -3.08 8.80 -0.37
N GLN A 93 -3.15 8.21 0.82
CA GLN A 93 -3.88 8.78 1.96
C GLN A 93 -3.33 10.17 2.33
N PRO A 94 -4.18 11.17 2.63
CA PRO A 94 -3.73 12.50 3.06
C PRO A 94 -2.65 12.55 4.16
N LEU A 95 -2.51 11.54 5.03
CA LEU A 95 -1.38 11.45 5.99
C LEU A 95 0.00 11.36 5.31
N LYS A 96 0.04 11.03 4.01
CA LYS A 96 1.25 10.75 3.20
C LYS A 96 2.24 11.91 3.15
N ALA A 97 1.86 13.16 3.47
CA ALA A 97 2.76 14.31 3.41
C ALA A 97 4.11 14.08 4.11
N LYS A 98 4.12 13.33 5.23
CA LYS A 98 5.34 12.98 5.97
C LYS A 98 6.12 11.81 5.34
N TYR A 99 5.44 10.69 5.02
CA TYR A 99 6.14 9.41 4.76
C TYR A 99 6.55 9.18 3.31
N LYS A 100 5.75 9.67 2.35
CA LYS A 100 5.93 9.43 0.91
C LYS A 100 6.15 7.94 0.52
N LEU A 101 5.55 6.99 1.25
CA LEU A 101 5.82 5.55 1.08
C LEU A 101 5.57 5.07 -0.36
N THR A 102 4.48 5.51 -0.99
CA THR A 102 4.15 5.14 -2.37
C THR A 102 5.20 5.64 -3.36
N ARG A 103 5.74 6.84 -3.17
CA ARG A 103 6.84 7.34 -3.99
C ARG A 103 8.07 6.44 -3.85
N LYS A 104 8.48 6.13 -2.62
CA LYS A 104 9.61 5.23 -2.34
C LYS A 104 9.41 3.83 -2.96
N ILE A 105 8.17 3.34 -3.00
CA ILE A 105 7.82 2.09 -3.67
C ILE A 105 8.00 2.22 -5.19
N LEU A 106 7.48 3.27 -5.81
CA LEU A 106 7.65 3.53 -7.25
C LEU A 106 9.13 3.71 -7.61
N GLU A 107 9.91 4.41 -6.79
CA GLU A 107 11.35 4.58 -6.96
C GLU A 107 12.12 3.25 -6.93
N VAL A 108 11.62 2.24 -6.22
CA VAL A 108 12.19 0.88 -6.27
C VAL A 108 11.71 0.16 -7.53
N LEU A 109 10.42 0.26 -7.85
CA LEU A 109 9.84 -0.45 -8.99
C LEU A 109 10.32 0.05 -10.35
N LYS A 110 10.74 1.32 -10.46
CA LYS A 110 11.28 1.90 -11.72
C LYS A 110 12.47 1.12 -12.29
N ASP A 111 13.22 0.44 -11.41
CA ASP A 111 14.40 -0.35 -11.80
C ASP A 111 14.02 -1.76 -12.27
N TYR A 112 12.72 -2.09 -12.32
CA TYR A 112 12.19 -3.40 -12.68
C TYR A 112 11.10 -3.28 -13.76
N ASP A 113 11.15 -4.16 -14.75
CA ASP A 113 10.21 -4.20 -15.88
C ASP A 113 8.89 -4.91 -15.52
N ASN A 114 8.24 -4.41 -14.46
CA ASN A 114 7.00 -4.94 -13.94
C ASN A 114 5.84 -4.01 -14.31
N PRO A 115 4.75 -4.54 -14.91
CA PRO A 115 3.53 -3.76 -15.07
C PRO A 115 2.97 -3.33 -13.69
N VAL A 116 2.69 -2.03 -13.53
CA VAL A 116 2.17 -1.46 -12.28
C VAL A 116 0.77 -0.89 -12.51
N SER A 117 -0.17 -1.22 -11.62
CA SER A 117 -1.48 -0.59 -11.56
C SER A 117 -1.73 -0.05 -10.16
N ILE A 118 -2.18 1.20 -10.08
CA ILE A 118 -2.39 1.88 -8.79
C ILE A 118 -3.87 2.15 -8.60
N LEU A 119 -4.41 1.72 -7.46
CA LEU A 119 -5.80 1.96 -7.07
C LEU A 119 -5.80 3.07 -6.03
N THR A 120 -6.37 4.22 -6.37
CA THR A 120 -6.48 5.35 -5.44
C THR A 120 -7.72 6.19 -5.69
N LYS A 121 -8.24 6.81 -4.62
CA LYS A 121 -9.29 7.85 -4.65
C LYS A 121 -8.73 9.26 -4.45
N SER A 122 -7.42 9.38 -4.31
CA SER A 122 -6.76 10.62 -3.90
C SER A 122 -6.08 11.28 -5.10
N SER A 123 -6.31 12.57 -5.29
CA SER A 123 -5.58 13.39 -6.28
C SER A 123 -4.09 13.55 -5.94
N LEU A 124 -3.64 13.08 -4.77
CA LEU A 124 -2.22 13.11 -4.40
C LEU A 124 -1.34 12.23 -5.29
N ILE A 125 -1.91 11.41 -6.17
CA ILE A 125 -1.18 10.69 -7.22
C ILE A 125 -0.43 11.63 -8.16
N PHE A 126 -0.94 12.85 -8.39
CA PHE A 126 -0.30 13.82 -9.28
C PHE A 126 1.09 14.26 -8.81
N ARG A 127 1.45 14.01 -7.54
CA ARG A 127 2.78 14.33 -6.98
C ARG A 127 3.90 13.43 -7.50
N ASP A 128 3.55 12.25 -8.00
CA ASP A 128 4.53 11.22 -8.40
C ASP A 128 4.43 10.91 -9.91
N LEU A 129 3.87 11.84 -10.72
CA LEU A 129 3.79 11.69 -12.19
C LEU A 129 5.16 11.53 -12.85
N ASP A 130 6.23 12.04 -12.23
CA ASP A 130 7.59 11.88 -12.72
C ASP A 130 8.12 10.44 -12.64
N LEU A 131 7.37 9.54 -11.98
CA LEU A 131 7.72 8.12 -11.79
C LEU A 131 6.72 7.15 -12.44
N LEU A 132 5.70 7.66 -13.14
CA LEU A 132 4.65 6.86 -13.78
C LEU A 132 4.79 6.92 -15.30
#